data_AF-E3EFQ7-F1
#
_entry.id   AF-E3EFQ7-F1
#
_cell.length_a   1.000
_cell.length_b   1.000
_cell.length_c   1.000
_cell.angle_alpha   90.00
_cell.angle_beta   90.00
_cell.angle_gamma   90.00
#
_symmetry.space_group_name_H-M   'P 1'
#
loop_
_entity.id
_entity.type
_entity.pdbx_description
1 polymer ?
#
loop_
_entity_poly.entity_id
_entity_poly.type
_entity_poly.pdbx_seq_one_letter_code
_entity_poly.pdbx_strand_id
1 'polypeptide(L)'
;MGLDAYVVCNCVKEGNVKPPPFDIILLEITDEGIDILESVNDETYQLYQQWRENSCGHEDFYYYQDRVFNVAGGNFFYGIIDRLGQDKFPLLISIGEKLLSADQAEKALKELDIFESGASKLQGIFLVDTVSNEEYGRSLPGEDKWFLSSGGEHTYQLNDRGFCILDRDHRELFHSVAFAQEVMSVEKEGREHKHARFHDLEMGRIFESSYPLSRKIWGIDELYYPISFQVVKRNLKGSDSQPARV
;
A
#
# COMPACT_ATOMS: atom_id res chain seq x y z
N MET A 1 3.23 2.28 7.10
CA MET A 1 2.82 3.69 6.93
C MET A 1 2.14 3.86 5.59
N GLY A 2 1.18 4.77 5.47
CA GLY A 2 0.42 5.04 4.26
C GLY A 2 -0.52 6.22 4.48
N LEU A 3 -1.40 6.48 3.51
CA LEU A 3 -2.32 7.59 3.51
C LEU A 3 -3.74 7.08 3.77
N ASP A 4 -4.41 7.71 4.73
CA ASP A 4 -5.82 7.56 5.02
C ASP A 4 -6.54 8.84 4.61
N ALA A 5 -7.73 8.71 4.05
CA ALA A 5 -8.62 9.83 3.78
C ALA A 5 -9.80 9.74 4.73
N TYR A 6 -10.23 10.89 5.24
CA TYR A 6 -11.36 10.95 6.14
C TYR A 6 -12.14 12.26 5.95
N VAL A 7 -13.40 12.23 6.36
CA VAL A 7 -14.28 13.39 6.46
C VAL A 7 -14.69 13.51 7.91
N VAL A 8 -14.25 14.58 8.58
CA VAL A 8 -14.60 14.84 9.99
C VAL A 8 -16.10 15.15 10.07
N CYS A 9 -16.80 14.50 11.00
CA CYS A 9 -18.21 14.77 11.26
C CYS A 9 -18.38 16.10 12.02
N ASN A 10 -19.56 16.71 11.88
CA ASN A 10 -19.89 17.95 12.60
C ASN A 10 -20.54 17.70 13.97
N CYS A 11 -20.64 16.46 14.45
CA CYS A 11 -21.45 16.13 15.63
C CYS A 11 -21.00 16.89 16.88
N VAL A 12 -19.70 17.04 17.13
CA VAL A 12 -19.20 17.82 18.28
C VAL A 12 -19.53 19.31 18.10
N LYS A 13 -19.29 19.87 16.90
CA LYS A 13 -19.58 21.28 16.57
C LYS A 13 -21.08 21.61 16.72
N GLU A 14 -21.94 20.65 16.39
CA GLU A 14 -23.40 20.79 16.44
C GLU A 14 -23.99 20.40 17.81
N GLY A 15 -23.18 19.89 18.75
CA GLY A 15 -23.66 19.40 20.05
C GLY A 15 -24.44 18.07 19.98
N ASN A 16 -24.33 17.34 18.86
CA ASN A 16 -24.96 16.04 18.61
C ASN A 16 -24.09 14.87 19.14
N VAL A 17 -23.47 15.05 20.30
CA VAL A 17 -22.61 14.05 20.96
C VAL A 17 -23.08 13.80 22.38
N LYS A 18 -22.81 12.59 22.89
CA LYS A 18 -22.95 12.31 24.33
C LYS A 18 -22.00 13.22 25.11
N PRO A 19 -22.38 13.71 26.31
CA PRO A 19 -21.49 14.53 27.12
C PRO A 19 -20.17 13.80 27.43
N PRO A 20 -19.00 14.45 27.30
CA PRO A 20 -17.74 13.84 27.65
C PRO A 20 -17.61 13.64 29.18
N PRO A 21 -16.93 12.59 29.64
CA PRO A 21 -16.60 12.39 31.06
C PRO A 21 -15.40 13.24 31.54
N PHE A 22 -15.09 14.32 30.83
CA PHE A 22 -14.00 15.27 31.10
C PHE A 22 -14.43 16.68 30.67
N ASP A 23 -13.63 17.69 30.98
CA ASP A 23 -13.94 19.08 30.60
C ASP A 23 -13.80 19.27 29.07
N ILE A 24 -14.88 19.69 28.43
CA ILE A 24 -14.93 19.90 26.97
C ILE A 24 -13.97 21.00 26.48
N ILE A 25 -13.55 21.91 27.36
CA ILE A 25 -12.55 22.94 27.06
C ILE A 25 -11.19 22.31 26.70
N LEU A 26 -10.96 21.05 27.07
CA LEU A 26 -9.75 20.31 26.74
C LEU A 26 -9.73 19.80 25.28
N LEU A 27 -10.82 19.95 24.52
CA LEU A 27 -10.85 19.56 23.11
C LEU A 27 -10.33 20.67 22.21
N GLU A 28 -9.45 20.30 21.28
CA GLU A 28 -9.05 21.10 20.15
C GLU A 28 -9.79 20.61 18.89
N ILE A 29 -10.54 21.52 18.28
CA ILE A 29 -11.26 21.24 17.04
C ILE A 29 -10.55 21.98 15.92
N THR A 30 -9.89 21.24 15.04
CA THR A 30 -9.15 21.75 13.88
C THR A 30 -9.81 21.30 12.58
N ASP A 31 -9.23 21.68 11.46
CA ASP A 31 -9.63 21.14 10.15
C ASP A 31 -9.13 19.70 9.95
N GLU A 32 -8.12 19.27 10.72
CA GLU A 32 -7.57 17.90 10.73
C GLU A 32 -8.39 16.93 11.57
N GLY A 33 -9.21 17.44 12.49
CA GLY A 33 -10.05 16.59 13.31
C GLY A 33 -10.41 17.21 14.64
N ILE A 34 -10.77 16.32 15.55
CA ILE A 34 -11.07 16.65 16.92
C ILE A 34 -10.07 15.87 17.74
N ASP A 35 -9.28 16.58 18.54
CA ASP A 35 -8.33 15.96 19.45
C ASP A 35 -8.40 16.56 20.85
N ILE A 36 -7.75 15.91 21.81
CA ILE A 36 -7.59 16.44 23.16
C ILE A 36 -6.22 17.11 23.31
N LEU A 37 -6.14 18.19 24.09
CA LEU A 37 -4.90 18.92 24.37
C LEU A 37 -3.78 17.96 24.80
N GLU A 38 -2.59 18.08 24.20
CA GLU A 38 -1.44 17.23 24.50
C GLU A 38 -1.02 17.26 25.98
N SER A 39 -1.36 18.33 26.71
CA SER A 39 -1.00 18.52 28.11
C SER A 39 -1.83 17.71 29.12
N VAL A 40 -2.86 16.98 28.68
CA VAL A 40 -3.71 16.20 29.59
C VAL A 40 -2.96 14.99 30.17
N ASN A 41 -3.40 14.50 31.31
CA ASN A 41 -2.85 13.29 31.91
C ASN A 41 -3.39 12.02 31.22
N ASP A 42 -2.71 10.89 31.44
CA ASP A 42 -3.06 9.61 30.83
C ASP A 42 -4.51 9.18 31.13
N GLU A 43 -5.00 9.42 32.34
CA GLU A 43 -6.38 9.07 32.72
C GLU A 43 -7.41 9.83 31.87
N THR A 44 -7.22 11.13 31.70
CA THR A 44 -8.09 11.97 30.86
C THR A 44 -7.98 11.57 29.39
N TYR A 45 -6.78 11.25 28.93
CA TYR A 45 -6.57 10.76 27.56
C TYR A 45 -7.31 9.43 27.33
N GLN A 46 -7.28 8.48 28.27
CA GLN A 46 -8.02 7.23 28.17
C GLN A 46 -9.55 7.46 28.14
N LEU A 47 -10.05 8.37 28.97
CA LEU A 47 -11.46 8.77 28.95
C LEU A 47 -11.86 9.41 27.62
N TYR A 48 -10.97 10.21 27.03
CA TYR A 48 -11.15 10.78 25.70
C TYR A 48 -11.23 9.70 24.62
N GLN A 49 -10.32 8.72 24.59
CA GLN A 49 -10.36 7.64 23.60
C GLN A 49 -11.67 6.83 23.68
N GLN A 50 -12.08 6.45 24.88
CA GLN A 50 -13.35 5.73 25.08
C GLN A 50 -14.57 6.56 24.66
N TRP A 51 -14.55 7.86 24.96
CA TRP A 51 -15.60 8.78 24.56
C TRP A 51 -15.63 8.93 23.05
N ARG A 52 -14.49 9.17 22.41
CA ARG A 52 -14.34 9.34 20.96
C ARG A 52 -14.98 8.20 20.18
N GLU A 53 -14.73 6.95 20.57
CA GLU A 53 -15.31 5.75 19.95
C GLU A 53 -16.85 5.68 20.04
N ASN A 54 -17.47 6.30 21.06
CA ASN A 54 -18.88 6.06 21.42
C ASN A 54 -19.74 7.33 21.53
N SER A 55 -19.16 8.49 21.27
CA SER A 55 -19.71 9.83 21.50
C SER A 55 -20.88 10.14 20.55
N CYS A 56 -20.80 9.69 19.30
CA CYS A 56 -21.85 9.76 18.29
C CYS A 56 -21.92 8.46 17.49
N GLY A 57 -22.73 8.44 16.42
CA GLY A 57 -22.81 7.30 15.52
C GLY A 57 -21.65 7.16 14.54
N HIS A 58 -20.66 8.07 14.59
CA HIS A 58 -19.50 8.12 13.71
C HIS A 58 -18.24 7.73 14.51
N GLU A 59 -17.62 6.62 14.12
CA GLU A 59 -16.38 6.14 14.73
C GLU A 59 -15.26 7.17 14.56
N ASP A 60 -14.50 7.42 15.63
CA ASP A 60 -13.40 8.39 15.66
C ASP A 60 -13.76 9.80 15.14
N PHE A 61 -15.02 10.20 15.26
CA PHE A 61 -15.57 11.44 14.68
C PHE A 61 -15.47 11.52 13.15
N TYR A 62 -15.32 10.41 12.43
CA TYR A 62 -15.28 10.41 10.98
C TYR A 62 -16.63 10.05 10.38
N TYR A 63 -17.20 10.96 9.60
CA TYR A 63 -18.36 10.69 8.75
C TYR A 63 -18.04 9.62 7.71
N TYR A 64 -16.80 9.64 7.20
CA TYR A 64 -16.27 8.64 6.29
C TYR A 64 -14.76 8.52 6.52
N GLN A 65 -14.23 7.32 6.43
CA GLN A 65 -12.80 7.05 6.47
C GLN A 65 -12.48 5.91 5.51
N ASP A 66 -11.37 6.03 4.78
CA ASP A 66 -10.87 4.95 3.93
C ASP A 66 -9.34 4.97 3.83
N ARG A 67 -8.76 3.80 3.59
CA ARG A 67 -7.33 3.63 3.33
C ARG A 67 -7.06 3.93 1.87
N VAL A 68 -6.40 5.06 1.57
CA VAL A 68 -6.12 5.45 0.18
C VAL A 68 -4.96 4.67 -0.40
N PHE A 69 -3.80 4.62 0.26
CA PHE A 69 -2.67 3.79 -0.19
C PHE A 69 -1.65 3.50 0.91
N ASN A 70 -0.77 2.53 0.67
CA ASN A 70 0.50 2.39 1.41
C ASN A 70 1.67 3.03 0.63
N VAL A 71 2.87 3.08 1.20
CA VAL A 71 4.06 3.67 0.54
C VAL A 71 4.28 3.13 -0.89
N ALA A 72 4.14 1.81 -1.09
CA ALA A 72 4.34 1.21 -2.40
C ALA A 72 3.26 1.65 -3.42
N GLY A 73 2.01 1.78 -2.97
CA GLY A 73 0.91 2.31 -3.77
C GLY A 73 1.09 3.80 -4.10
N GLY A 74 1.49 4.60 -3.10
CA GLY A 74 1.78 6.03 -3.29
C GLY A 74 2.91 6.27 -4.30
N ASN A 75 4.02 5.53 -4.20
CA ASN A 75 5.12 5.62 -5.16
C ASN A 75 4.66 5.28 -6.60
N PHE A 76 3.81 4.27 -6.76
CA PHE A 76 3.26 3.92 -8.06
C PHE A 76 2.33 5.01 -8.61
N PHE A 77 1.45 5.54 -7.76
CA PHE A 77 0.57 6.66 -8.11
C PHE A 77 1.35 7.90 -8.56
N TYR A 78 2.35 8.33 -7.79
CA TYR A 78 3.20 9.46 -8.15
C TYR A 78 4.04 9.19 -9.40
N GLY A 79 4.49 7.96 -9.61
CA GLY A 79 5.17 7.55 -10.85
C GLY A 79 4.27 7.65 -12.09
N ILE A 80 2.96 7.44 -11.96
CA ILE A 80 1.99 7.68 -13.03
C ILE A 80 1.84 9.18 -13.28
N ILE A 81 1.64 9.98 -12.23
CA ILE A 81 1.53 11.44 -12.33
C ILE A 81 2.73 12.03 -13.07
N ASP A 82 3.95 11.59 -12.71
CA ASP A 82 5.18 12.08 -13.31
C ASP A 82 5.22 11.84 -14.83
N ARG A 83 4.79 10.64 -15.27
CA ARG A 83 4.67 10.28 -16.70
C ARG A 83 3.58 11.02 -17.44
N LEU A 84 2.49 11.39 -16.76
CA LEU A 84 1.39 12.16 -17.35
C LEU A 84 1.67 13.67 -17.38
N GLY A 85 2.64 14.13 -16.59
CA GLY A 85 3.06 15.52 -16.44
C GLY A 85 2.42 16.17 -15.22
N GLN A 86 3.24 16.49 -14.22
CA GLN A 86 2.83 16.99 -12.91
C GLN A 86 1.97 18.26 -12.95
N ASP A 87 2.23 19.16 -13.90
CA ASP A 87 1.52 20.45 -14.03
C ASP A 87 0.01 20.32 -14.24
N LYS A 88 -0.47 19.13 -14.65
CA LYS A 88 -1.89 18.84 -14.84
C LYS A 88 -2.61 18.44 -13.55
N PHE A 89 -1.87 18.15 -12.48
CA PHE A 89 -2.38 17.53 -11.25
C PHE A 89 -1.96 18.28 -9.96
N PRO A 90 -2.11 19.62 -9.89
CA PRO A 90 -1.65 20.38 -8.73
C PRO A 90 -2.32 19.98 -7.41
N LEU A 91 -3.57 19.55 -7.42
CA LEU A 91 -4.26 19.10 -6.21
C LEU A 91 -3.86 17.67 -5.85
N LEU A 92 -3.81 16.75 -6.82
CA LEU A 92 -3.47 15.35 -6.54
C LEU A 92 -2.03 15.17 -6.04
N ILE A 93 -1.09 16.01 -6.48
CA ILE A 93 0.29 15.97 -5.98
C ILE A 93 0.38 16.48 -4.54
N SER A 94 -0.49 17.40 -4.14
CA SER A 94 -0.49 17.94 -2.77
C SER A 94 -1.12 16.99 -1.74
N ILE A 95 -1.69 15.86 -2.18
CA ILE A 95 -2.33 14.88 -1.31
C ILE A 95 -1.29 14.30 -0.35
N GLY A 96 -1.58 14.38 0.95
CA GLY A 96 -0.67 13.92 2.01
C GLY A 96 0.32 15.00 2.48
N GLU A 97 0.46 16.11 1.77
CA GLU A 97 1.14 17.31 2.28
C GLU A 97 0.15 18.30 2.91
N LYS A 98 -1.05 18.41 2.34
CA LYS A 98 -2.09 19.33 2.78
C LYS A 98 -3.46 18.68 2.74
N LEU A 99 -4.33 19.09 3.66
CA LEU A 99 -5.74 18.78 3.57
C LEU A 99 -6.38 19.53 2.40
N LEU A 100 -7.24 18.82 1.68
CA LEU A 100 -8.08 19.42 0.65
C LEU A 100 -9.36 19.95 1.30
N SER A 101 -9.66 21.22 1.06
CA SER A 101 -10.91 21.82 1.50
C SER A 101 -12.06 21.41 0.59
N ALA A 102 -13.30 21.51 1.10
CA ALA A 102 -14.49 21.11 0.35
C ALA A 102 -14.66 21.88 -0.98
N ASP A 103 -14.24 23.15 -1.05
CA ASP A 103 -14.30 23.96 -2.28
C ASP A 103 -13.30 23.50 -3.35
N GLN A 104 -12.29 22.70 -2.98
CA GLN A 104 -11.34 22.11 -3.93
C GLN A 104 -11.84 20.79 -4.51
N ALA A 105 -12.88 20.17 -3.93
CA ALA A 105 -13.34 18.84 -4.31
C ALA A 105 -13.72 18.73 -5.80
N GLU A 106 -14.45 19.71 -6.35
CA GLU A 106 -14.83 19.69 -7.77
C GLU A 106 -13.60 19.74 -8.69
N LYS A 107 -12.55 20.48 -8.31
CA LYS A 107 -11.30 20.55 -9.07
C LYS A 107 -10.50 19.26 -8.95
N ALA A 108 -10.40 18.68 -7.75
CA ALA A 108 -9.71 17.41 -7.52
C ALA A 108 -10.38 16.27 -8.29
N LEU A 109 -11.71 16.23 -8.35
CA LEU A 109 -12.45 15.25 -9.16
C LEU A 109 -12.15 15.39 -10.66
N LYS A 110 -12.04 16.61 -11.19
CA LYS A 110 -11.61 16.84 -12.58
C LYS A 110 -10.18 16.37 -12.84
N GLU A 111 -9.28 16.58 -11.89
CA GLU A 111 -7.91 16.03 -11.98
C GLU A 111 -7.91 14.50 -11.98
N LEU A 112 -8.77 13.87 -11.16
CA LEU A 112 -8.94 12.40 -11.16
C LEU A 112 -9.47 11.88 -12.51
N ASP A 113 -10.46 12.54 -13.11
CA ASP A 113 -10.98 12.15 -14.42
C ASP A 113 -9.89 12.19 -15.50
N ILE A 114 -9.05 13.23 -15.48
CA ILE A 114 -7.89 13.39 -16.38
C ILE A 114 -6.86 12.29 -16.08
N PHE A 115 -6.61 12.01 -14.80
CA PHE A 115 -5.67 11.00 -14.35
C PHE A 115 -6.08 9.62 -14.85
N GLU A 116 -7.32 9.18 -14.62
CA GLU A 116 -7.81 7.86 -15.03
C GLU A 116 -7.78 7.69 -16.57
N SER A 117 -8.19 8.74 -17.29
CA SER A 117 -8.16 8.77 -18.75
C SER A 117 -6.74 8.74 -19.32
N GLY A 118 -5.77 9.32 -18.62
CA GLY A 118 -4.36 9.30 -18.99
C GLY A 118 -3.66 7.99 -18.62
N ALA A 119 -3.85 7.55 -17.39
CA ALA A 119 -3.23 6.36 -16.81
C ALA A 119 -3.59 5.11 -17.62
N SER A 120 -4.83 4.98 -18.09
CA SER A 120 -5.26 3.86 -18.93
C SER A 120 -4.51 3.72 -20.26
N LYS A 121 -3.80 4.76 -20.69
CA LYS A 121 -2.94 4.74 -21.90
C LYS A 121 -1.50 4.36 -21.59
N LEU A 122 -1.11 4.33 -20.32
CA LEU A 122 0.20 3.86 -19.88
C LEU A 122 0.20 2.34 -19.74
N GLN A 123 1.39 1.77 -19.85
CA GLN A 123 1.63 0.37 -19.56
C GLN A 123 2.19 0.20 -18.14
N GLY A 124 1.86 -0.92 -17.52
CA GLY A 124 2.46 -1.41 -16.29
C GLY A 124 3.05 -2.80 -16.49
N ILE A 125 3.94 -3.16 -15.58
CA ILE A 125 4.58 -4.48 -15.49
C ILE A 125 4.07 -5.11 -14.20
N PHE A 126 3.50 -6.30 -14.30
CA PHE A 126 2.81 -6.97 -13.20
C PHE A 126 3.41 -8.35 -12.99
N LEU A 127 3.81 -8.66 -11.76
CA LEU A 127 4.09 -10.02 -11.32
C LEU A 127 2.79 -10.62 -10.81
N VAL A 128 2.28 -11.65 -11.49
CA VAL A 128 0.99 -12.26 -11.23
C VAL A 128 1.20 -13.69 -10.73
N ASP A 129 0.53 -14.06 -9.64
CA ASP A 129 0.39 -15.46 -9.25
C ASP A 129 -0.56 -16.14 -10.24
N THR A 130 -0.06 -17.13 -10.97
CA THR A 130 -0.84 -17.78 -12.03
C THR A 130 -1.93 -18.71 -11.51
N VAL A 131 -1.89 -19.08 -10.22
CA VAL A 131 -2.90 -19.95 -9.60
C VAL A 131 -4.11 -19.14 -9.15
N SER A 132 -3.88 -18.08 -8.37
CA SER A 132 -4.96 -17.19 -7.91
C SER A 132 -5.38 -16.16 -8.97
N ASN A 133 -4.53 -15.93 -9.97
CA ASN A 133 -4.64 -14.84 -10.94
C ASN A 133 -4.63 -13.45 -10.27
N GLU A 134 -4.03 -13.35 -9.09
CA GLU A 134 -3.88 -12.10 -8.36
C GLU A 134 -2.51 -11.47 -8.57
N GLU A 135 -2.47 -10.15 -8.52
CA GLU A 135 -1.23 -9.40 -8.59
C GLU A 135 -0.42 -9.58 -7.29
N TYR A 136 0.83 -10.00 -7.44
CA TYR A 136 1.80 -10.02 -6.35
C TYR A 136 2.60 -8.72 -6.25
N GLY A 137 2.93 -8.11 -7.40
CA GLY A 137 3.59 -6.82 -7.45
C GLY A 137 3.45 -6.13 -8.81
N ARG A 138 3.65 -4.81 -8.82
CA ARG A 138 3.58 -3.97 -10.03
C ARG A 138 4.69 -2.95 -10.10
N SER A 139 5.15 -2.59 -11.30
CA SER A 139 6.13 -1.52 -11.59
C SER A 139 5.75 -0.82 -12.90
N LEU A 140 6.27 0.38 -13.14
CA LEU A 140 6.11 1.08 -14.42
C LEU A 140 7.32 0.82 -15.34
N PRO A 141 7.16 0.86 -16.67
CA PRO A 141 8.27 0.76 -17.60
C PRO A 141 9.38 1.78 -17.31
N GLY A 142 10.63 1.35 -17.44
CA GLY A 142 11.82 2.12 -17.09
C GLY A 142 12.13 2.22 -15.60
N GLU A 143 11.32 1.60 -14.73
CA GLU A 143 11.63 1.48 -13.30
C GLU A 143 12.20 0.12 -12.96
N ASP A 144 13.10 0.13 -11.99
CA ASP A 144 13.57 -1.04 -11.30
C ASP A 144 12.91 -1.07 -9.92
N LYS A 145 11.79 -1.78 -9.77
CA LYS A 145 11.09 -1.83 -8.48
C LYS A 145 11.69 -2.89 -7.57
N TRP A 146 12.07 -2.46 -6.37
CA TRP A 146 12.59 -3.27 -5.28
C TRP A 146 11.44 -3.54 -4.31
N PHE A 147 11.20 -4.80 -3.94
CA PHE A 147 10.11 -5.09 -2.99
C PHE A 147 10.42 -6.18 -1.96
N LEU A 148 11.56 -6.88 -2.08
CA LEU A 148 12.02 -7.78 -1.03
C LEU A 148 13.55 -7.79 -0.96
N SER A 149 14.09 -7.54 0.23
CA SER A 149 15.50 -7.77 0.56
C SER A 149 15.58 -8.94 1.55
N SER A 150 16.20 -10.03 1.11
CA SER A 150 16.39 -11.29 1.82
C SER A 150 17.51 -11.15 2.86
N GLY A 151 17.25 -10.42 3.96
CA GLY A 151 18.25 -10.21 5.03
C GLY A 151 19.56 -9.60 4.53
N GLY A 152 19.49 -8.83 3.44
CA GLY A 152 20.64 -8.23 2.77
C GLY A 152 21.47 -9.18 1.91
N GLU A 153 21.13 -10.47 1.72
CA GLU A 153 21.88 -11.37 0.80
C GLU A 153 21.42 -11.25 -0.64
N HIS A 154 20.10 -11.22 -0.85
CA HIS A 154 19.50 -11.12 -2.17
C HIS A 154 18.48 -9.99 -2.22
N THR A 155 18.34 -9.41 -3.40
CA THR A 155 17.30 -8.42 -3.68
C THR A 155 16.44 -8.88 -4.84
N TYR A 156 15.12 -8.80 -4.64
CA TYR A 156 14.15 -9.13 -5.68
C TYR A 156 13.70 -7.85 -6.39
N GLN A 157 13.75 -7.91 -7.72
CA GLN A 157 13.49 -6.78 -8.59
C GLN A 157 12.46 -7.17 -9.66
N LEU A 158 11.54 -6.25 -9.96
CA LEU A 158 10.64 -6.35 -11.11
C LEU A 158 10.93 -5.17 -12.04
N ASN A 159 11.21 -5.46 -13.30
CA ASN A 159 11.50 -4.46 -14.33
C ASN A 159 11.04 -4.92 -15.72
N ASP A 160 11.43 -4.17 -16.75
CA ASP A 160 11.05 -4.42 -18.14
C ASP A 160 11.50 -5.78 -18.69
N ARG A 161 12.53 -6.40 -18.11
CA ARG A 161 13.02 -7.70 -18.56
C ARG A 161 12.27 -8.84 -17.87
N GLY A 162 11.75 -8.63 -16.67
CA GLY A 162 11.05 -9.66 -15.91
C GLY A 162 11.29 -9.54 -14.40
N PHE A 163 11.17 -10.67 -13.73
CA PHE A 163 11.54 -10.83 -12.33
C PHE A 163 13.02 -11.21 -12.25
N CYS A 164 13.78 -10.49 -11.43
CA CYS A 164 15.20 -10.73 -11.20
C CYS A 164 15.50 -10.95 -9.72
N ILE A 165 16.46 -11.83 -9.45
CA ILE A 165 17.10 -11.95 -8.14
C ILE A 165 18.55 -11.50 -8.31
N LEU A 166 18.94 -10.54 -7.49
CA LEU A 166 20.27 -9.94 -7.50
C LEU A 166 21.01 -10.28 -6.19
N ASP A 167 22.34 -10.35 -6.24
CA ASP A 167 23.19 -10.40 -5.05
C ASP A 167 23.38 -9.00 -4.41
N ARG A 168 24.25 -8.94 -3.38
CA ARG A 168 24.65 -7.70 -2.68
C ARG A 168 25.32 -6.66 -3.56
N ASP A 169 26.02 -7.11 -4.59
CA ASP A 169 26.75 -6.27 -5.54
C ASP A 169 25.89 -5.94 -6.78
N HIS A 170 24.57 -6.21 -6.70
CA HIS A 170 23.60 -6.04 -7.78
C HIS A 170 23.89 -6.87 -9.03
N ARG A 171 24.57 -7.99 -8.89
CA ARG A 171 24.77 -8.96 -9.97
C ARG A 171 23.55 -9.86 -10.08
N GLU A 172 23.10 -10.07 -11.31
CA GLU A 172 21.95 -10.92 -11.61
C GLU A 172 22.29 -12.39 -11.38
N LEU A 173 21.57 -13.03 -10.47
CA LEU A 173 21.68 -14.46 -10.16
C LEU A 173 20.57 -15.27 -10.83
N PHE A 174 19.39 -14.66 -10.99
CA PHE A 174 18.22 -15.25 -11.60
C PHE A 174 17.45 -14.19 -12.37
N HIS A 175 16.89 -14.55 -13.51
CA HIS A 175 16.01 -13.72 -14.31
C HIS A 175 15.01 -14.62 -15.02
N SER A 176 13.72 -14.28 -14.95
CA SER A 176 12.67 -14.98 -15.69
C SER A 176 11.42 -14.11 -15.87
N VAL A 177 10.66 -14.38 -16.93
CA VAL A 177 9.32 -13.84 -17.15
C VAL A 177 8.22 -14.81 -16.72
N ALA A 178 8.54 -16.07 -16.44
CA ALA A 178 7.62 -17.09 -15.94
C ALA A 178 8.38 -18.13 -15.11
N PHE A 179 8.08 -18.23 -13.82
CA PHE A 179 8.83 -19.10 -12.92
C PHE A 179 7.93 -19.79 -11.90
N ALA A 180 8.34 -20.97 -11.45
CA ALA A 180 7.75 -21.67 -10.32
C ALA A 180 8.60 -21.47 -9.05
N GLN A 181 7.96 -21.55 -7.89
CA GLN A 181 8.62 -21.56 -6.59
C GLN A 181 8.23 -22.84 -5.84
N GLU A 182 9.23 -23.60 -5.42
CA GLU A 182 9.08 -24.70 -4.48
C GLU A 182 9.54 -24.23 -3.09
N VAL A 183 8.64 -24.25 -2.10
CA VAL A 183 8.97 -23.86 -0.73
C VAL A 183 9.31 -25.08 0.11
N MET A 184 10.49 -25.06 0.72
CA MET A 184 11.02 -26.13 1.54
C MET A 184 11.22 -25.66 2.99
N SER A 185 10.99 -26.55 3.95
CA SER A 185 11.30 -26.32 5.35
C SER A 185 12.66 -26.89 5.68
N VAL A 186 13.53 -26.07 6.27
CA VAL A 186 14.85 -26.47 6.74
C VAL A 186 14.94 -26.18 8.23
N GLU A 187 15.18 -27.18 9.05
CA GLU A 187 15.50 -26.98 10.46
C GLU A 187 16.96 -26.52 10.60
N LYS A 188 17.16 -25.37 11.24
CA LYS A 188 18.48 -24.85 11.59
C LYS A 188 18.43 -24.28 13.00
N GLU A 189 19.36 -24.71 13.85
CA GLU A 189 19.46 -24.22 15.24
C GLU A 189 18.17 -24.38 16.07
N GLY A 190 17.39 -25.44 15.79
CA GLY A 190 16.12 -25.71 16.47
C GLY A 190 14.98 -24.77 16.06
N ARG A 191 15.13 -24.02 14.96
CA ARG A 191 14.09 -23.21 14.33
C ARG A 191 13.83 -23.67 12.91
N GLU A 192 12.57 -23.66 12.50
CA GLU A 192 12.17 -23.94 11.13
C GLU A 192 12.36 -22.68 10.28
N HIS A 193 13.17 -22.79 9.23
CA HIS A 193 13.39 -21.76 8.23
C HIS A 193 12.77 -22.20 6.90
N LYS A 194 12.05 -21.29 6.23
CA LYS A 194 11.52 -21.55 4.90
C LYS A 194 12.55 -21.13 3.86
N HIS A 195 12.79 -21.99 2.88
CA HIS A 195 13.62 -21.74 1.71
C HIS A 195 12.76 -21.83 0.45
N ALA A 196 13.17 -21.17 -0.61
CA ALA A 196 12.57 -21.28 -1.93
C ALA A 196 13.58 -21.76 -2.96
N ARG A 197 13.14 -22.67 -3.83
CA ARG A 197 13.80 -22.97 -5.09
C ARG A 197 12.96 -22.37 -6.22
N PHE A 198 13.54 -21.42 -6.93
CA PHE A 198 12.96 -20.78 -8.10
C PHE A 198 13.36 -21.55 -9.36
N HIS A 199 12.38 -21.87 -10.18
CA HIS A 199 12.56 -22.57 -11.45
C HIS A 199 12.06 -21.70 -12.59
N ASP A 200 12.96 -21.28 -13.47
CA ASP A 200 12.60 -20.61 -14.71
C ASP A 200 11.91 -21.61 -15.65
N LEU A 201 10.67 -21.34 -16.03
CA LEU A 201 9.86 -22.21 -16.88
C LEU A 201 10.25 -22.13 -18.36
N GLU A 202 11.00 -21.10 -18.77
CA GLU A 202 11.46 -20.94 -20.15
C GLU A 202 12.88 -21.46 -20.36
N MET A 203 13.83 -21.02 -19.52
CA MET A 203 15.25 -21.40 -19.69
C MET A 203 15.68 -22.59 -18.83
N GLY A 204 14.82 -23.10 -17.94
CA GLY A 204 15.14 -24.22 -17.05
C GLY A 204 16.19 -23.91 -15.99
N ARG A 205 16.51 -22.62 -15.77
CA ARG A 205 17.44 -22.17 -14.73
C ARG A 205 16.82 -22.39 -13.36
N ILE A 206 17.67 -22.73 -12.38
CA ILE A 206 17.26 -22.94 -11.01
C ILE A 206 18.07 -22.03 -10.10
N PHE A 207 17.41 -21.40 -9.15
CA PHE A 207 18.04 -20.59 -8.11
C PHE A 207 17.45 -20.89 -6.74
N GLU A 208 18.30 -21.03 -5.72
CA GLU A 208 17.86 -21.28 -4.35
C GLU A 208 18.04 -20.04 -3.48
N SER A 209 17.03 -19.73 -2.67
CA SER A 209 17.02 -18.58 -1.76
C SER A 209 16.46 -18.96 -0.41
N SER A 210 16.89 -18.25 0.63
CA SER A 210 16.39 -18.40 2.01
C SER A 210 15.09 -17.62 2.28
N TYR A 211 14.51 -16.97 1.26
CA TYR A 211 13.33 -16.10 1.41
C TYR A 211 12.30 -16.37 0.31
N PRO A 212 11.35 -17.30 0.53
CA PRO A 212 10.26 -17.49 -0.42
C PRO A 212 9.40 -16.23 -0.58
N LEU A 213 8.91 -16.01 -1.80
CA LEU A 213 7.78 -15.12 -2.06
C LEU A 213 6.56 -15.64 -1.30
N SER A 214 5.94 -14.78 -0.52
CA SER A 214 4.82 -15.10 0.35
C SER A 214 3.88 -13.92 0.49
N ARG A 215 2.61 -14.22 0.79
CA ARG A 215 1.57 -13.24 1.03
C ARG A 215 0.84 -13.59 2.31
N LYS A 216 0.58 -12.58 3.14
CA LYS A 216 -0.34 -12.73 4.27
C LYS A 216 -1.76 -12.62 3.76
N ILE A 217 -2.61 -13.57 4.13
CA ILE A 217 -4.05 -13.50 3.86
C ILE A 217 -4.72 -13.13 5.18
N TRP A 218 -5.48 -12.03 5.21
CA TRP A 218 -6.18 -11.61 6.42
C TRP A 218 -7.18 -12.65 6.89
N GLY A 219 -7.21 -12.86 8.21
CA GLY A 219 -8.03 -13.91 8.83
C GLY A 219 -7.42 -15.31 8.76
N ILE A 220 -6.23 -15.46 8.15
CA ILE A 220 -5.44 -16.69 8.14
C ILE A 220 -4.10 -16.42 8.83
N ASP A 221 -3.76 -17.27 9.81
CA ASP A 221 -2.50 -17.13 10.56
C ASP A 221 -1.29 -17.57 9.73
N GLU A 222 -1.49 -18.50 8.79
CA GLU A 222 -0.47 -19.02 7.89
C GLU A 222 -0.22 -18.11 6.68
N LEU A 223 1.04 -18.03 6.27
CA LEU A 223 1.43 -17.36 5.03
C LEU A 223 1.07 -18.22 3.82
N TYR A 224 0.49 -17.59 2.81
CA TYR A 224 0.31 -18.20 1.49
C TYR A 224 1.59 -18.06 0.68
N TYR A 225 2.03 -19.15 0.06
CA TYR A 225 3.21 -19.19 -0.81
C TYR A 225 2.77 -19.51 -2.23
N PRO A 226 2.72 -18.52 -3.14
CA PRO A 226 2.36 -18.80 -4.51
C PRO A 226 3.41 -19.70 -5.16
N ILE A 227 2.93 -20.69 -5.93
CA ILE A 227 3.77 -21.75 -6.50
C ILE A 227 4.23 -21.44 -7.91
N SER A 228 3.59 -20.49 -8.59
CA SER A 228 3.87 -20.15 -9.98
C SER A 228 3.53 -18.70 -10.27
N PHE A 229 4.40 -18.04 -11.04
CA PHE A 229 4.33 -16.63 -11.34
C PHE A 229 4.55 -16.36 -12.82
N GLN A 230 3.92 -15.29 -13.30
CA GLN A 230 4.16 -14.75 -14.63
C GLN A 230 4.29 -13.24 -14.57
N VAL A 231 5.24 -12.71 -15.33
CA VAL A 231 5.37 -11.28 -15.59
C VAL A 231 4.53 -10.91 -16.80
N VAL A 232 3.57 -10.02 -16.59
CA VAL A 232 2.63 -9.56 -17.60
C VAL A 232 2.81 -8.07 -17.82
N LYS A 233 2.95 -7.66 -19.09
CA LYS A 233 2.87 -6.26 -19.49
C LYS A 233 1.48 -5.98 -20.05
N ARG A 234 0.80 -4.98 -19.50
CA ARG A 234 -0.53 -4.58 -19.95
C ARG A 234 -0.78 -3.11 -19.70
N ASN A 235 -1.77 -2.55 -20.37
CA ASN A 235 -2.25 -1.21 -20.04
C ASN A 235 -2.79 -1.18 -18.61
N LEU A 236 -2.60 -0.04 -17.96
CA LEU A 236 -3.17 0.20 -16.64
C LEU A 236 -4.71 0.27 -16.74
N LYS A 237 -5.36 -0.19 -15.69
CA LYS A 237 -6.80 -0.06 -15.45
C LYS A 237 -6.98 0.89 -14.27
N GLY A 238 -8.17 1.49 -14.12
CA GLY A 238 -8.48 2.32 -12.95
C GLY A 238 -8.32 1.58 -11.62
N SER A 239 -8.51 0.25 -11.61
CA SER A 239 -8.24 -0.59 -10.43
C SER A 239 -6.75 -0.70 -10.08
N ASP A 240 -5.83 -0.43 -11.00
CA ASP A 240 -4.39 -0.55 -10.76
C ASP A 240 -3.79 0.67 -10.06
N SER A 241 -4.53 1.77 -9.95
CA SER A 241 -4.18 2.90 -9.08
C SER A 241 -4.72 2.73 -7.66
N GLN A 242 -5.63 1.77 -7.44
CA GLN A 242 -6.04 1.42 -6.09
C GLN A 242 -4.94 0.59 -5.41
N PRO A 243 -4.74 0.75 -4.09
CA PRO A 243 -3.88 -0.15 -3.34
C PRO A 243 -4.40 -1.56 -3.57
N ALA A 244 -3.49 -2.52 -3.77
CA ALA A 244 -3.87 -3.91 -3.54
C ALA A 244 -4.54 -3.94 -2.16
N ARG A 245 -5.73 -4.54 -2.04
CA ARG A 245 -6.28 -4.87 -0.73
C ARG A 245 -5.26 -5.83 -0.10
N VAL A 246 -4.34 -5.27 0.68
CA VAL A 246 -3.28 -5.99 1.39
C VAL A 246 -3.88 -6.55 2.64
#